data_AF-W1J7Y6-F1
#
_entry.id   AF-W1J7Y6-F1
#
_cell.length_a   1.000
_cell.length_b   1.000
_cell.length_c   1.000
_cell.angle_alpha   90.00
_cell.angle_beta   90.00
_cell.angle_gamma   90.00
#
_symmetry.space_group_name_H-M   'P 1'
#
loop_
_entity.id
_entity.type
_entity.pdbx_description
1 polymer ?
#
loop_
_entity_poly.entity_id
_entity_poly.type
_entity_poly.pdbx_seq_one_letter_code
_entity_poly.pdbx_strand_id
1 'polypeptide(L)'
;MEREIVSLAMRKRIKRELDKIEKKYDVHILYACESGSRGWGFASPDSDYDVRFIYVHPMDWYLRVEAGRDVIEQSITDELDISGWELRKALKLLKQANPTLMEWLDSPIIYLANAAATNGLKTLVPHFFSDIKARYHYLSMAKKNFRGYLQSEEIRLKKYFYVLRPLLAVHWIEMGKGVPPIDFETLVEGTVHDPQLKAEIADLLRIKRSASEAKYGLRKPKIHTFIESELDETLARCELSDNCERNQELLDNYLKCWVMR
;
A
#
# COMPACT_ATOMS: atom_id res chain seq x y z
N MET A 1 -15.13 -11.62 18.96
CA MET A 1 -14.30 -10.67 19.72
C MET A 1 -13.18 -10.25 18.78
N GLU A 2 -13.36 -9.14 18.07
CA GLU A 2 -12.34 -8.61 17.15
C GLU A 2 -11.07 -8.37 17.94
N ARG A 3 -9.97 -9.05 17.58
CA ARG A 3 -8.66 -8.70 18.12
C ARG A 3 -8.39 -7.27 17.68
N GLU A 4 -8.23 -6.36 18.63
CA GLU A 4 -7.82 -4.99 18.35
C GLU A 4 -6.42 -5.04 17.71
N ILE A 5 -6.34 -4.96 16.38
CA ILE A 5 -5.09 -5.13 15.59
C ILE A 5 -4.03 -4.09 16.02
N VAL A 6 -4.49 -2.95 16.52
CA VAL A 6 -3.67 -1.88 17.09
C VAL A 6 -4.26 -1.46 18.43
N SER A 7 -3.49 -1.59 19.50
CA SER A 7 -3.95 -1.25 20.85
C SER A 7 -4.31 0.24 20.99
N LEU A 8 -5.26 0.55 21.87
CA LEU A 8 -5.60 1.94 22.22
C LEU A 8 -4.39 2.78 22.64
N ALA A 9 -3.44 2.18 23.36
CA ALA A 9 -2.22 2.87 23.78
C ALA A 9 -1.35 3.26 22.57
N MET A 10 -1.20 2.35 21.59
CA MET A 10 -0.47 2.64 20.37
C MET A 10 -1.20 3.67 19.50
N ARG A 11 -2.53 3.57 19.35
CA ARG A 11 -3.33 4.59 18.65
C ARG A 11 -3.13 5.98 19.25
N LYS A 12 -3.14 6.10 20.58
CA LYS A 12 -2.87 7.36 21.28
C LYS A 12 -1.44 7.86 21.05
N ARG A 13 -0.45 6.97 21.03
CA ARG A 13 0.95 7.31 20.71
C ARG A 13 1.07 7.83 19.29
N ILE A 14 0.55 7.11 18.30
CA ILE A 14 0.56 7.52 16.89
C ILE A 14 -0.09 8.89 16.72
N LYS A 15 -1.27 9.12 17.32
CA LYS A 15 -1.93 10.43 17.27
C LYS A 15 -1.04 11.56 17.81
N ARG A 16 -0.36 11.35 18.94
CA ARG A 16 0.57 12.35 19.50
C ARG A 16 1.75 12.63 18.58
N GLU A 17 2.28 11.62 17.90
CA GLU A 17 3.37 11.83 16.94
C GLU A 17 2.90 12.57 15.69
N LEU A 18 1.68 12.30 15.20
CA LEU A 18 1.05 13.07 14.11
C LEU A 18 0.83 14.54 14.53
N ASP A 19 0.33 14.79 15.74
CA ASP A 19 0.15 16.16 16.27
C ASP A 19 1.49 16.92 16.38
N LYS A 20 2.59 16.22 16.72
CA LYS A 20 3.94 16.80 16.73
C LYS A 20 4.44 17.10 15.32
N ILE A 21 4.14 16.24 14.35
CA ILE A 21 4.48 16.45 12.93
C ILE A 21 3.80 17.72 12.43
N GLU A 22 2.49 17.88 12.65
CA GLU A 22 1.76 19.09 12.24
C GLU A 22 2.43 20.36 12.76
N LYS A 23 2.74 20.40 14.06
CA LYS A 23 3.40 21.56 14.70
C LYS A 23 4.82 21.79 14.22
N LYS A 24 5.60 20.73 14.05
CA LYS A 24 7.03 20.82 13.69
C LYS A 24 7.23 21.29 12.24
N TYR A 25 6.40 20.81 11.33
CA TYR A 25 6.53 21.09 9.90
C TYR A 25 5.58 22.19 9.41
N ASP A 26 4.72 22.72 10.30
CA ASP A 26 3.66 23.65 9.96
C ASP A 26 2.82 23.12 8.78
N VAL A 27 2.19 21.97 9.02
CA VAL A 27 1.36 21.25 8.04
C VAL A 27 0.05 20.85 8.66
N HIS A 28 -0.96 20.62 7.82
CA HIS A 28 -2.20 20.00 8.22
C HIS A 28 -2.30 18.58 7.65
N ILE A 29 -2.47 17.58 8.50
CA ILE A 29 -2.62 16.19 8.11
C ILE A 29 -4.10 15.92 7.82
N LEU A 30 -4.38 15.51 6.59
CA LEU A 30 -5.73 15.25 6.09
C LEU A 30 -6.18 13.80 6.33
N TYR A 31 -5.23 12.87 6.30
CA TYR A 31 -5.48 11.44 6.40
C TYR A 31 -4.25 10.72 6.91
N ALA A 32 -4.43 9.73 7.78
CA ALA A 32 -3.39 8.83 8.26
C ALA A 32 -3.95 7.42 8.47
N CYS A 33 -3.24 6.42 7.99
CA CYS A 33 -3.63 5.02 8.03
C CYS A 33 -2.45 4.12 8.34
N GLU A 34 -2.76 2.88 8.67
CA GLU A 34 -1.77 1.80 8.72
C GLU A 34 -1.49 1.27 7.32
N SER A 35 -0.25 0.89 7.06
CA SER A 35 0.18 0.23 5.84
C SER A 35 0.92 -1.07 6.20
N GLY A 36 1.68 -1.62 5.26
CA GLY A 36 2.48 -2.81 5.48
C GLY A 36 1.67 -4.02 5.97
N SER A 37 2.32 -4.87 6.77
CA SER A 37 1.75 -6.17 7.16
C SER A 37 0.45 -6.06 7.98
N ARG A 38 0.27 -4.99 8.77
CA ARG A 38 -0.97 -4.71 9.51
C ARG A 38 -2.07 -4.25 8.58
N GLY A 39 -1.77 -3.34 7.64
CA GLY A 39 -2.72 -2.92 6.61
C GLY A 39 -3.15 -4.07 5.69
N TRP A 40 -2.24 -5.01 5.41
CA TRP A 40 -2.51 -6.18 4.58
C TRP A 40 -3.17 -7.36 5.33
N GLY A 41 -3.38 -7.26 6.65
CA GLY A 41 -4.13 -8.25 7.43
C GLY A 41 -3.32 -9.45 7.97
N PHE A 42 -1.99 -9.43 7.93
CA PHE A 42 -1.16 -10.58 8.35
C PHE A 42 -0.01 -10.25 9.33
N ALA A 43 -0.10 -9.12 10.02
CA ALA A 43 0.88 -8.73 11.03
C ALA A 43 1.12 -9.82 12.09
N SER A 44 2.38 -9.96 12.49
CA SER A 44 2.80 -10.68 13.69
C SER A 44 2.85 -9.72 14.89
N PRO A 45 2.94 -10.26 16.12
CA PRO A 45 3.10 -9.43 17.32
C PRO A 45 4.30 -8.48 17.27
N ASP A 46 5.38 -8.87 16.59
CA ASP A 46 6.62 -8.12 16.41
C ASP A 46 6.70 -7.34 15.09
N SER A 47 5.60 -7.23 14.33
CA SER A 47 5.58 -6.39 13.13
C SER A 47 5.72 -4.91 13.52
N ASP A 48 6.36 -4.11 12.66
CA ASP A 48 6.46 -2.65 12.81
C ASP A 48 5.14 -1.95 12.44
N TYR A 49 4.89 -0.79 13.02
CA TYR A 49 3.76 0.09 12.66
C TYR A 49 4.19 1.01 11.52
N ASP A 50 3.58 0.81 10.36
CA ASP A 50 3.84 1.51 9.10
C ASP A 50 2.78 2.61 8.91
N VAL A 51 2.92 3.72 9.64
CA VAL A 51 1.96 4.83 9.55
C VAL A 51 2.23 5.61 8.27
N ARG A 52 1.19 5.73 7.42
CA ARG A 52 1.24 6.48 6.18
C ARG A 52 0.20 7.59 6.17
N PHE A 53 0.60 8.81 5.83
CA PHE A 53 -0.28 9.98 5.93
C PHE A 53 -0.20 10.91 4.71
N ILE A 54 -1.26 11.70 4.53
CA ILE A 54 -1.36 12.73 3.50
C ILE A 54 -1.54 14.07 4.20
N TYR A 55 -0.75 15.06 3.80
CA TYR A 55 -0.76 16.38 4.43
C TYR A 55 -0.74 17.51 3.40
N VAL A 56 -1.08 18.71 3.84
CA VAL A 56 -1.05 19.94 3.05
C VAL A 56 -0.24 20.99 3.82
N HIS A 57 0.49 21.84 3.08
CA HIS A 57 1.16 23.00 3.67
C HIS A 57 0.26 24.26 3.65
N PRO A 58 0.62 25.33 4.37
CA PRO A 58 0.06 26.66 4.15
C PRO A 58 0.27 27.15 2.72
N MET A 59 -0.63 28.01 2.23
CA MET A 59 -0.60 28.53 0.85
C MET A 59 0.76 29.10 0.45
N ASP A 60 1.42 29.85 1.33
CA ASP A 60 2.72 30.48 1.05
C ASP A 60 3.77 29.47 0.62
N TRP A 61 3.73 28.23 1.14
CA TRP A 61 4.65 27.16 0.73
C TRP A 61 4.52 26.84 -0.76
N TYR A 62 3.30 26.91 -1.31
CA TYR A 62 2.98 26.63 -2.72
C TYR A 62 3.36 27.78 -3.65
N LEU A 63 3.46 29.00 -3.11
CA LEU A 63 3.75 30.24 -3.85
C LEU A 63 5.24 30.62 -3.84
N ARG A 64 6.11 29.74 -3.33
CA ARG A 64 7.57 29.93 -3.42
C ARG A 64 8.10 29.57 -4.80
N VAL A 65 9.17 30.25 -5.19
CA VAL A 65 9.90 29.98 -6.45
C VAL A 65 10.47 28.56 -6.45
N GLU A 66 11.14 28.19 -5.36
CA GLU A 66 11.69 26.85 -5.19
C GLU A 66 10.66 25.90 -4.59
N ALA A 67 10.54 24.72 -5.19
CA ALA A 67 9.67 23.68 -4.67
C ALA A 67 10.22 23.16 -3.32
N GLY A 68 9.36 23.12 -2.30
CA GLY A 68 9.70 22.50 -1.04
C GLY A 68 9.75 20.97 -1.12
N ARG A 69 10.35 20.34 -0.12
CA ARG A 69 10.32 18.88 0.05
C ARG A 69 8.86 18.41 0.24
N ASP A 70 8.45 17.44 -0.58
CA ASP A 70 7.06 16.95 -0.65
C ASP A 70 6.82 15.64 0.13
N VAL A 71 7.77 15.26 0.98
CA VAL A 71 7.75 14.06 1.82
C VAL A 71 8.26 14.38 3.22
N ILE A 72 7.55 13.88 4.24
CA ILE A 72 8.01 13.86 5.63
C ILE A 72 8.21 12.40 6.04
N GLU A 73 9.41 12.06 6.53
CA GLU A 73 9.77 10.72 7.01
C GLU A 73 10.35 10.84 8.42
N GLN A 74 9.83 10.04 9.35
CA GLN A 74 10.31 9.95 10.72
C GLN A 74 10.25 8.50 11.22
N SER A 75 11.43 7.92 11.42
CA SER A 75 11.59 6.69 12.20
C SER A 75 11.69 7.09 13.68
N ILE A 76 10.56 7.02 14.39
CA ILE A 76 10.47 7.46 15.79
C ILE A 76 11.14 6.45 16.73
N THR A 77 10.93 5.17 16.46
CA THR A 77 11.56 4.02 17.11
C THR A 77 11.74 2.91 16.09
N ASP A 78 12.51 1.87 16.43
CA ASP A 78 12.65 0.68 15.57
C ASP A 78 11.29 0.04 15.19
N GLU A 79 10.26 0.23 16.03
CA GLU A 79 8.90 -0.31 15.80
C GLU A 79 7.92 0.65 15.11
N LEU A 80 8.24 1.95 14.92
CA LEU A 80 7.28 2.95 14.45
C LEU A 80 7.87 3.81 13.33
N ASP A 81 7.46 3.49 12.11
CA ASP A 81 7.84 4.19 10.88
C ASP A 81 6.68 5.08 10.40
N ILE A 82 6.90 6.39 10.40
CA ILE A 82 5.89 7.38 10.00
C ILE A 82 6.38 8.10 8.74
N SER A 83 5.66 7.93 7.64
CA SER A 83 5.99 8.57 6.36
C SER A 83 4.75 9.19 5.74
N GLY A 84 4.87 10.38 5.17
CA GLY A 84 3.76 11.09 4.58
C GLY A 84 4.10 11.79 3.29
N TRP A 85 3.08 11.91 2.45
CA TRP A 85 3.15 12.61 1.18
C TRP A 85 2.36 13.91 1.24
N GLU A 86 2.98 14.97 0.75
CA GLU A 86 2.28 16.22 0.51
C GLU A 86 1.18 15.99 -0.55
N LEU A 87 0.07 16.71 -0.44
CA LEU A 87 -1.13 16.48 -1.23
C LEU A 87 -0.88 16.57 -2.76
N ARG A 88 -0.14 17.57 -3.25
CA ARG A 88 0.22 17.67 -4.68
C ARG A 88 1.03 16.45 -5.13
N LYS A 89 1.92 15.92 -4.29
CA LYS A 89 2.61 14.65 -4.57
C LYS A 89 1.64 13.47 -4.64
N ALA A 90 0.74 13.34 -3.67
CA ALA A 90 -0.27 12.29 -3.67
C ALA A 90 -1.14 12.35 -4.95
N LEU A 91 -1.58 13.53 -5.37
CA LEU A 91 -2.36 13.70 -6.60
C LEU A 91 -1.56 13.39 -7.88
N LYS A 92 -0.25 13.70 -7.91
CA LYS A 92 0.64 13.27 -9.01
C LYS A 92 0.75 11.75 -9.08
N LEU A 93 0.85 11.08 -7.92
CA LEU A 93 0.91 9.62 -7.84
C LEU A 93 -0.42 8.97 -8.25
N LEU A 94 -1.55 9.57 -7.85
CA LEU A 94 -2.88 9.21 -8.35
C LEU A 94 -2.97 9.29 -9.87
N LYS A 95 -2.53 10.41 -10.48
CA LYS A 95 -2.48 10.58 -11.94
C LYS A 95 -1.63 9.52 -12.65
N GLN A 96 -0.61 9.01 -11.97
CA GLN A 96 0.24 7.93 -12.47
C GLN A 96 -0.33 6.53 -12.21
N ALA A 97 -1.53 6.42 -11.64
CA ALA A 97 -2.14 5.17 -11.16
C ALA A 97 -1.19 4.39 -10.24
N ASN A 98 -0.47 5.10 -9.36
CA ASN A 98 0.42 4.48 -8.41
C ASN A 98 -0.40 3.67 -7.38
N PRO A 99 -0.16 2.34 -7.28
CA PRO A 99 -0.96 1.48 -6.41
C PRO A 99 -0.78 1.77 -4.92
N THR A 100 0.38 2.31 -4.51
CA THR A 100 0.68 2.59 -3.10
C THR A 100 -0.33 3.57 -2.50
N LEU A 101 -0.72 4.61 -3.24
CA LEU A 101 -1.74 5.55 -2.76
C LEU A 101 -3.11 4.89 -2.64
N MET A 102 -3.45 3.98 -3.57
CA MET A 102 -4.71 3.24 -3.52
C MET A 102 -4.75 2.34 -2.29
N GLU A 103 -3.65 1.64 -2.01
CA GLU A 103 -3.50 0.84 -0.80
C GLU A 103 -3.70 1.69 0.46
N TRP A 104 -3.12 2.89 0.53
CA TRP A 104 -3.32 3.77 1.70
C TRP A 104 -4.79 4.15 1.88
N LEU A 105 -5.49 4.49 0.79
CA LEU A 105 -6.91 4.87 0.83
C LEU A 105 -7.84 3.69 1.12
N ASP A 106 -7.40 2.46 0.85
CA ASP A 106 -8.13 1.21 1.10
C ASP A 106 -7.81 0.59 2.47
N SER A 107 -6.86 1.15 3.22
CA SER A 107 -6.44 0.62 4.52
C SER A 107 -7.63 0.44 5.49
N PRO A 108 -7.77 -0.74 6.12
CA PRO A 108 -8.84 -0.99 7.10
C PRO A 108 -8.58 -0.31 8.45
N ILE A 109 -7.34 0.15 8.70
CA ILE A 109 -6.94 0.72 9.99
C ILE A 109 -6.61 2.20 9.78
N ILE A 110 -7.58 3.05 10.10
CA ILE A 110 -7.47 4.49 10.00
C ILE A 110 -7.08 5.06 11.37
N TYR A 111 -6.09 5.95 11.39
CA TYR A 111 -5.62 6.67 12.58
C TYR A 111 -6.18 8.09 12.67
N LEU A 112 -6.31 8.75 11.52
CA LEU A 112 -6.87 10.08 11.37
C LEU A 112 -7.51 10.18 9.98
N ALA A 113 -8.70 10.76 9.89
CA ALA A 113 -9.32 11.05 8.60
C ALA A 113 -10.18 12.31 8.69
N ASN A 114 -9.82 13.32 7.91
CA ASN A 114 -10.75 14.38 7.57
C ASN A 114 -11.74 13.81 6.55
N ALA A 115 -13.01 13.68 6.94
CA ALA A 115 -14.03 13.03 6.10
C ALA A 115 -14.16 13.66 4.71
N ALA A 116 -14.11 14.99 4.60
CA ALA A 116 -14.19 15.67 3.30
C ALA A 116 -12.96 15.37 2.43
N ALA A 117 -11.76 15.32 3.03
CA ALA A 117 -10.53 15.03 2.30
C ALA A 117 -10.51 13.57 1.82
N THR A 118 -10.75 12.64 2.73
CA THR A 118 -10.70 11.22 2.42
C THR A 118 -11.74 10.84 1.38
N ASN A 119 -12.98 11.34 1.50
CA ASN A 119 -14.03 11.07 0.52
C ASN A 119 -13.69 11.69 -0.84
N GLY A 120 -13.21 12.93 -0.88
CA GLY A 120 -12.83 13.57 -2.13
C GLY A 120 -11.70 12.83 -2.86
N LEU A 121 -10.66 12.38 -2.14
CA LEU A 121 -9.60 11.54 -2.74
C LEU A 121 -10.17 10.22 -3.29
N LYS A 122 -11.04 9.54 -2.54
CA LYS A 122 -11.68 8.29 -2.99
C LYS A 122 -12.53 8.49 -4.24
N THR A 123 -13.25 9.61 -4.34
CA THR A 123 -14.03 9.95 -5.54
C THR A 123 -13.15 10.20 -6.75
N LEU A 124 -11.90 10.67 -6.59
CA LEU A 124 -10.98 10.87 -7.71
C LEU A 124 -10.42 9.54 -8.25
N VAL A 125 -10.31 8.49 -7.42
CA VAL A 125 -9.66 7.21 -7.81
C VAL A 125 -10.16 6.65 -9.15
N PRO A 126 -11.48 6.48 -9.38
CA PRO A 126 -11.99 5.91 -10.63
C PRO A 126 -11.64 6.72 -11.88
N HIS A 127 -11.42 8.04 -11.76
CA HIS A 127 -11.08 8.90 -12.91
C HIS A 127 -9.62 8.75 -13.37
N PHE A 128 -8.73 8.22 -12.52
CA PHE A 128 -7.29 8.14 -12.80
C PHE A 128 -6.72 6.72 -12.74
N PHE A 129 -7.43 5.77 -12.13
CA PHE A 129 -6.98 4.39 -12.09
C PHE A 129 -6.82 3.83 -13.51
N SER A 130 -5.76 3.06 -13.70
CA SER A 130 -5.36 2.48 -14.98
C SER A 130 -4.92 1.06 -14.71
N ASP A 131 -5.68 0.11 -15.24
CA ASP A 131 -5.40 -1.31 -15.13
C ASP A 131 -4.00 -1.60 -15.71
N ILE A 132 -3.69 -0.99 -16.86
CA ILE A 132 -2.40 -1.16 -17.54
C ILE A 132 -1.25 -0.71 -16.64
N LYS A 133 -1.28 0.54 -16.15
CA LYS A 133 -0.20 1.11 -15.34
C LYS A 133 -0.06 0.41 -13.99
N ALA A 134 -1.18 0.15 -13.31
CA ALA A 134 -1.18 -0.52 -12.02
C ALA A 134 -0.59 -1.93 -12.14
N ARG A 135 -1.00 -2.68 -13.16
CA ARG A 135 -0.45 -3.99 -13.47
C ARG A 135 1.07 -3.95 -13.68
N TYR A 136 1.58 -3.07 -14.54
CA TYR A 136 3.02 -2.96 -14.77
C TYR A 136 3.77 -2.59 -13.49
N HIS A 137 3.21 -1.72 -12.67
CA HIS A 137 3.81 -1.34 -11.39
C HIS A 137 3.93 -2.53 -10.43
N TYR A 138 2.84 -3.27 -10.24
CA TYR A 138 2.85 -4.48 -9.40
C TYR A 138 3.79 -5.54 -9.94
N LEU A 139 3.77 -5.82 -11.25
CA LEU A 139 4.66 -6.80 -11.86
C LEU A 139 6.15 -6.43 -11.70
N SER A 140 6.50 -5.15 -11.90
CA SER A 140 7.86 -4.64 -11.68
C SER A 140 8.30 -4.81 -10.22
N MET A 141 7.39 -4.51 -9.28
CA MET A 141 7.61 -4.71 -7.84
C MET A 141 7.85 -6.18 -7.49
N ALA A 142 7.02 -7.09 -8.02
CA ALA A 142 7.17 -8.53 -7.84
C ALA A 142 8.52 -9.03 -8.37
N LYS A 143 8.90 -8.63 -9.61
CA LYS A 143 10.19 -8.99 -10.23
C LYS A 143 11.39 -8.49 -9.41
N LYS A 144 11.32 -7.26 -8.90
CA LYS A 144 12.37 -6.69 -8.06
C LYS A 144 12.52 -7.49 -6.74
N ASN A 145 11.40 -7.76 -6.07
CA ASN A 145 11.39 -8.46 -4.79
C ASN A 145 11.78 -9.94 -4.92
N PHE A 146 11.35 -10.61 -6.00
CA PHE A 146 11.74 -11.99 -6.28
C PHE A 146 13.26 -12.12 -6.45
N ARG A 147 13.86 -11.27 -7.30
CA ARG A 147 15.32 -11.23 -7.51
C ARG A 147 16.09 -10.86 -6.24
N GLY A 148 15.54 -9.96 -5.42
CA GLY A 148 16.20 -9.49 -4.21
C GLY A 148 16.13 -10.46 -3.02
N TYR A 149 15.07 -11.28 -2.91
CA TYR A 149 14.79 -12.00 -1.66
C TYR A 149 14.59 -13.52 -1.78
N LEU A 150 14.19 -14.04 -2.93
CA LEU A 150 13.73 -15.44 -3.04
C LEU A 150 14.69 -16.34 -3.84
N GLN A 151 15.97 -15.97 -3.93
CA GLN A 151 16.98 -16.67 -4.72
C GLN A 151 17.75 -17.75 -3.93
N SER A 152 17.71 -17.75 -2.60
CA SER A 152 18.36 -18.76 -1.74
C SER A 152 17.44 -19.95 -1.44
N GLU A 153 17.99 -21.09 -1.02
CA GLU A 153 17.19 -22.25 -0.57
C GLU A 153 16.48 -21.98 0.76
N GLU A 154 17.16 -21.27 1.66
CA GLU A 154 16.61 -20.80 2.92
C GLU A 154 16.17 -19.33 2.77
N ILE A 155 14.89 -19.06 3.03
CA ILE A 155 14.24 -17.78 2.75
C ILE A 155 13.63 -17.22 4.02
N ARG A 156 13.76 -15.90 4.23
CA ARG A 156 12.95 -15.18 5.22
C ARG A 156 11.50 -15.26 4.80
N LEU A 157 10.68 -16.05 5.50
CA LEU A 157 9.35 -16.43 5.04
C LEU A 157 8.43 -15.23 4.76
N LYS A 158 8.59 -14.14 5.52
CA LYS A 158 7.84 -12.90 5.27
C LYS A 158 8.07 -12.31 3.87
N LYS A 159 9.23 -12.57 3.26
CA LYS A 159 9.58 -12.01 1.95
C LYS A 159 8.73 -12.54 0.82
N TYR A 160 8.11 -13.70 1.00
CA TYR A 160 7.10 -14.22 0.07
C TYR A 160 5.93 -13.24 -0.10
N PHE A 161 5.46 -12.57 0.96
CA PHE A 161 4.31 -11.64 0.84
C PHE A 161 4.62 -10.43 -0.04
N TYR A 162 5.87 -9.95 -0.07
CA TYR A 162 6.29 -8.86 -0.95
C TYR A 162 6.36 -9.26 -2.44
N VAL A 163 6.26 -10.55 -2.76
CA VAL A 163 6.19 -11.06 -4.13
C VAL A 163 4.78 -11.54 -4.45
N LEU A 164 4.16 -12.31 -3.55
CA LEU A 164 2.80 -12.82 -3.71
C LEU A 164 1.78 -11.68 -3.84
N ARG A 165 1.77 -10.71 -2.92
CA ARG A 165 0.77 -9.63 -2.95
C ARG A 165 0.74 -8.90 -4.31
N PRO A 166 1.86 -8.39 -4.85
CA PRO A 166 1.82 -7.74 -6.15
C PRO A 166 1.42 -8.69 -7.30
N LEU A 167 1.78 -9.97 -7.26
CA LEU A 167 1.33 -10.93 -8.30
C LEU A 167 -0.18 -11.20 -8.24
N LEU A 168 -0.73 -11.39 -7.04
CA LEU A 168 -2.18 -11.53 -6.87
C LEU A 168 -2.92 -10.24 -7.26
N ALA A 169 -2.32 -9.07 -7.03
CA ALA A 169 -2.86 -7.81 -7.52
C ALA A 169 -2.85 -7.71 -9.05
N VAL A 170 -1.83 -8.26 -9.72
CA VAL A 170 -1.82 -8.41 -11.19
C VAL A 170 -2.97 -9.30 -11.66
N HIS A 171 -3.16 -10.47 -11.03
CA HIS A 171 -4.29 -11.37 -11.35
C HIS A 171 -5.63 -10.69 -11.18
N TRP A 172 -5.82 -9.96 -10.07
CA TRP A 172 -7.05 -9.23 -9.81
C TRP A 172 -7.40 -8.26 -10.95
N ILE A 173 -6.40 -7.51 -11.43
CA ILE A 173 -6.55 -6.58 -12.55
C ILE A 173 -6.82 -7.33 -13.86
N GLU A 174 -6.07 -8.39 -14.16
CA GLU A 174 -6.25 -9.20 -15.37
C GLU A 174 -7.62 -9.91 -15.43
N MET A 175 -8.25 -10.15 -14.27
CA MET A 175 -9.63 -10.64 -14.16
C MET A 175 -10.69 -9.53 -14.33
N GLY A 176 -10.29 -8.28 -14.59
CA GLY A 176 -11.21 -7.15 -14.78
C GLY A 176 -11.91 -6.68 -13.50
N LYS A 177 -11.34 -6.99 -12.32
CA LYS A 177 -11.95 -6.64 -11.02
C LYS A 177 -11.60 -5.21 -10.54
N GLY A 178 -10.86 -4.44 -11.35
CA GLY A 178 -10.47 -3.06 -11.07
C GLY A 178 -9.39 -2.95 -10.00
N VAL A 179 -9.55 -2.00 -9.06
CA VAL A 179 -8.55 -1.71 -8.02
C VAL A 179 -8.37 -2.91 -7.09
N PRO A 180 -7.15 -3.46 -6.95
CA PRO A 180 -6.90 -4.58 -6.03
C PRO A 180 -7.07 -4.18 -4.57
N PRO A 181 -7.75 -5.00 -3.74
CA PRO A 181 -7.93 -4.72 -2.32
C PRO A 181 -6.59 -4.78 -1.56
N ILE A 182 -6.47 -4.00 -0.48
CA ILE A 182 -5.28 -4.02 0.38
C ILE A 182 -5.14 -5.36 1.13
N ASP A 183 -6.27 -5.91 1.58
CA ASP A 183 -6.33 -7.13 2.38
C ASP A 183 -5.85 -8.35 1.60
N PHE A 184 -4.87 -9.06 2.17
CA PHE A 184 -4.20 -10.16 1.48
C PHE A 184 -5.07 -11.40 1.35
N GLU A 185 -5.90 -11.72 2.35
CA GLU A 185 -6.78 -12.88 2.26
C GLU A 185 -7.86 -12.68 1.19
N THR A 186 -8.42 -11.48 1.09
CA THR A 186 -9.35 -11.09 0.02
C THR A 186 -8.72 -11.26 -1.36
N LEU A 187 -7.46 -10.86 -1.54
CA LEU A 187 -6.71 -11.11 -2.79
C LEU A 187 -6.60 -12.61 -3.07
N VAL A 188 -6.20 -13.42 -2.10
CA VAL A 188 -6.05 -14.88 -2.25
C VAL A 188 -7.37 -15.53 -2.62
N GLU A 189 -8.45 -15.20 -1.93
CA GLU A 189 -9.79 -15.73 -2.22
C GLU A 189 -10.29 -15.35 -3.61
N GLY A 190 -9.97 -14.13 -4.04
CA GLY A 190 -10.37 -13.62 -5.34
C GLY A 190 -9.54 -14.13 -6.53
N THR A 191 -8.35 -14.68 -6.32
CA THR A 191 -7.40 -14.95 -7.43
C THR A 191 -6.80 -16.36 -7.43
N VAL A 192 -6.73 -17.04 -6.28
CA VAL A 192 -6.11 -18.36 -6.17
C VAL A 192 -7.16 -19.47 -6.20
N HIS A 193 -7.19 -20.21 -7.31
CA HIS A 193 -8.14 -21.31 -7.51
C HIS A 193 -7.57 -22.70 -7.24
N ASP A 194 -6.23 -22.88 -7.31
CA ASP A 194 -5.58 -24.16 -6.96
C ASP A 194 -5.66 -24.42 -5.44
N PRO A 195 -6.35 -25.49 -4.99
CA PRO A 195 -6.46 -25.81 -3.57
C PRO A 195 -5.11 -26.07 -2.89
N GLN A 196 -4.13 -26.63 -3.61
CA GLN A 196 -2.80 -26.93 -3.05
C GLN A 196 -2.01 -25.65 -2.80
N LEU A 197 -1.99 -24.74 -3.77
CA LEU A 197 -1.39 -23.41 -3.61
C LEU A 197 -2.08 -22.64 -2.48
N LYS A 198 -3.41 -22.64 -2.44
CA LYS A 198 -4.19 -21.97 -1.38
C LYS A 198 -3.86 -22.51 0.01
N ALA A 199 -3.72 -23.82 0.16
CA ALA A 199 -3.31 -24.46 1.41
C ALA A 199 -1.89 -24.06 1.85
N GLU A 200 -0.93 -23.99 0.91
CA GLU A 200 0.44 -23.59 1.23
C GLU A 200 0.54 -22.09 1.60
N ILE A 201 -0.25 -21.22 0.95
CA ILE A 201 -0.37 -19.80 1.32
C ILE A 201 -0.99 -19.67 2.73
N ALA A 202 -2.02 -20.45 3.05
CA ALA A 202 -2.64 -20.45 4.37
C ALA A 202 -1.65 -20.90 5.47
N ASP A 203 -0.82 -21.91 5.19
CA ASP A 203 0.25 -22.32 6.11
C ASP A 203 1.30 -21.20 6.29
N LEU A 204 1.70 -20.54 5.21
CA LEU A 204 2.61 -19.40 5.26
C LEU A 204 2.05 -18.25 6.11
N LEU A 205 0.76 -17.91 5.96
CA LEU A 205 0.06 -16.92 6.78
C LEU A 205 0.03 -17.32 8.26
N ARG A 206 -0.29 -18.58 8.55
CA ARG A 206 -0.29 -19.12 9.91
C ARG A 206 1.09 -19.01 10.56
N ILE A 207 2.15 -19.37 9.83
CA ILE A 207 3.53 -19.20 10.29
C ILE A 207 3.83 -17.73 10.52
N LYS A 208 3.46 -16.86 9.56
CA LYS A 208 3.73 -15.42 9.65
C LYS A 208 3.06 -14.78 10.85
N ARG A 209 1.85 -15.18 11.22
CA ARG A 209 1.10 -14.64 12.37
C ARG A 209 1.59 -15.13 13.73
N SER A 210 2.24 -16.30 13.77
CA SER A 210 2.66 -16.96 15.02
C SER A 210 4.16 -16.86 15.31
N ALA A 211 4.98 -16.61 14.30
CA ALA A 211 6.43 -16.54 14.43
C ALA A 211 6.96 -15.11 14.32
N SER A 212 8.21 -14.92 14.75
CA SER A 212 8.91 -13.67 14.55
C SER A 212 9.13 -13.35 13.07
N GLU A 213 9.12 -12.06 12.75
CA GLU A 213 9.50 -11.45 11.47
C GLU A 213 10.86 -11.93 10.93
N ALA A 214 11.75 -12.43 11.81
CA ALA A 214 13.07 -12.96 11.44
C ALA A 214 13.07 -14.43 11.02
N LYS A 215 11.92 -15.12 11.01
CA LYS A 215 11.86 -16.56 10.74
C LYS A 215 12.29 -16.91 9.31
N TYR A 216 13.34 -17.73 9.24
CA TYR A 216 13.76 -18.42 8.04
C TYR A 216 13.05 -19.78 7.91
N GLY A 217 12.97 -20.25 6.67
CA GLY A 217 12.48 -21.59 6.37
C GLY A 217 12.84 -22.00 4.96
N LEU A 218 12.62 -23.28 4.68
CA LEU A 218 12.77 -23.84 3.34
C LEU A 218 11.77 -23.20 2.38
N ARG A 219 12.13 -23.20 1.09
CA ARG A 219 11.22 -22.84 0.00
C ARG A 219 9.89 -23.58 0.11
N LYS A 220 8.82 -22.84 -0.13
CA LYS A 220 7.44 -23.33 -0.27
C LYS A 220 7.23 -23.70 -1.75
N PRO A 221 7.27 -24.99 -2.14
CA PRO A 221 7.44 -25.36 -3.54
C PRO A 221 6.29 -24.91 -4.45
N LYS A 222 5.03 -25.02 -4.00
CA LYS A 222 3.86 -24.62 -4.81
C LYS A 222 3.82 -23.11 -5.01
N ILE A 223 4.08 -22.35 -3.95
CA ILE A 223 4.24 -20.90 -4.00
C ILE A 223 5.38 -20.50 -4.93
N HIS A 224 6.52 -21.19 -4.86
CA HIS A 224 7.68 -20.85 -5.68
C HIS A 224 7.41 -21.12 -7.17
N THR A 225 6.88 -22.29 -7.51
CA THR A 225 6.47 -22.62 -8.88
C THR A 225 5.44 -21.64 -9.42
N PHE A 226 4.45 -21.25 -8.60
CA PHE A 226 3.50 -20.20 -8.96
C PHE A 226 4.19 -18.87 -9.26
N ILE A 227 5.09 -18.41 -8.39
CA ILE A 227 5.82 -17.16 -8.62
C ILE A 227 6.64 -17.22 -9.92
N GLU A 228 7.31 -18.34 -10.18
CA GLU A 228 8.11 -18.51 -11.40
C GLU A 228 7.22 -18.47 -12.66
N SER A 229 6.07 -19.16 -12.64
CA SER A 229 5.13 -19.11 -13.77
C SER A 229 4.56 -17.71 -13.99
N GLU A 230 4.22 -17.00 -12.92
CA GLU A 230 3.67 -15.63 -13.01
C GLU A 230 4.68 -14.60 -13.50
N LEU A 231 5.96 -14.86 -13.30
CA LEU A 231 7.04 -13.98 -13.74
C LEU A 231 7.56 -14.32 -15.14
N ASP A 232 7.14 -15.46 -15.71
CA ASP A 232 7.46 -15.82 -17.08
C ASP A 232 6.86 -14.79 -18.07
N GLU A 233 7.74 -14.21 -18.88
CA GLU A 233 7.40 -13.20 -19.88
C GLU A 233 6.96 -13.84 -21.20
N THR A 234 7.20 -15.13 -21.39
CA THR A 234 6.84 -15.88 -22.61
C THR A 234 5.37 -16.30 -22.62
N LEU A 235 4.70 -16.28 -21.47
CA LEU A 235 3.28 -16.55 -21.36
C LEU A 235 2.46 -15.37 -21.90
N ALA A 236 1.55 -15.67 -22.83
CA ALA A 236 0.59 -14.72 -23.36
C ALA A 236 -0.26 -14.13 -22.21
N ARG A 237 -0.25 -12.80 -22.10
CA ARG A 237 -0.98 -12.07 -21.05
C ARG A 237 -2.22 -11.40 -21.65
N CYS A 238 -3.23 -11.19 -20.81
CA CYS A 238 -4.51 -10.58 -21.20
C CYS A 238 -4.33 -9.19 -21.83
N GLU A 239 -5.16 -8.86 -22.82
CA GLU A 239 -5.28 -7.50 -23.35
C GLU A 239 -6.07 -6.63 -22.37
N LEU A 240 -5.42 -5.60 -21.82
CA LEU A 240 -6.06 -4.63 -20.95
C LEU A 240 -6.40 -3.35 -21.73
N SER A 241 -7.55 -2.75 -21.43
CA SER A 241 -7.96 -1.46 -21.96
C SER A 241 -8.19 -0.45 -20.83
N ASP A 242 -7.58 0.74 -20.94
CA ASP A 242 -7.86 1.83 -20.02
C ASP A 242 -8.98 2.72 -20.57
N ASN A 243 -10.06 2.94 -19.78
CA ASN A 243 -11.17 3.85 -20.13
C ASN A 243 -11.29 5.06 -19.17
N CYS A 244 -10.23 5.41 -18.44
CA CYS A 244 -10.26 6.48 -17.44
C CYS A 244 -10.20 7.89 -18.08
N GLU A 245 -11.02 8.80 -17.58
CA GLU A 245 -11.17 10.20 -18.07
C GLU A 245 -9.87 11.01 -17.96
N ARG A 246 -9.11 10.84 -16.86
CA ARG A 246 -7.84 11.54 -16.58
C ARG A 246 -7.91 13.07 -16.64
N ASN A 247 -9.06 13.66 -16.33
CA ASN A 247 -9.25 15.10 -16.35
C ASN A 247 -8.42 15.80 -15.27
N GLN A 248 -7.34 16.48 -15.68
CA GLN A 248 -6.42 17.16 -14.76
C GLN A 248 -7.09 18.23 -13.90
N GLU A 249 -8.15 18.89 -14.39
CA GLU A 249 -8.83 19.95 -13.63
C GLU A 249 -9.44 19.42 -12.33
N LEU A 250 -9.85 18.16 -12.29
CA LEU A 250 -10.35 17.52 -11.06
C LEU A 250 -9.27 17.51 -9.96
N LEU A 251 -8.02 17.23 -10.32
CA LEU A 251 -6.89 17.23 -9.37
C LEU A 251 -6.55 18.65 -8.94
N ASP A 252 -6.51 19.59 -9.88
CA ASP A 252 -6.14 20.97 -9.60
C ASP A 252 -7.20 21.65 -8.70
N ASN A 253 -8.48 21.40 -8.96
CA ASN A 253 -9.58 21.90 -8.12
C ASN A 253 -9.56 21.28 -6.73
N TYR A 254 -9.32 19.97 -6.64
CA TYR A 254 -9.19 19.29 -5.35
C TYR A 254 -8.02 19.84 -4.53
N LEU A 255 -6.87 20.08 -5.16
CA LEU A 255 -5.72 20.70 -4.50
C LEU A 255 -6.05 22.10 -3.97
N LYS A 256 -6.65 22.97 -4.80
CA LYS A 256 -7.04 24.33 -4.41
C LYS A 256 -7.98 24.34 -3.20
N CYS A 257 -8.95 23.43 -3.16
CA CYS A 257 -9.90 23.30 -2.05
C CYS A 257 -9.24 23.05 -0.68
N TRP A 258 -8.01 22.52 -0.64
CA TRP A 258 -7.27 22.27 0.59
C TRP A 258 -6.15 23.26 0.85
N VAL A 259 -5.52 23.78 -0.21
CA VAL A 259 -4.42 24.75 -0.09
C VAL A 259 -4.94 26.16 0.25
N MET A 260 -6.14 26.52 -0.20
CA MET A 260 -6.73 27.85 0.00
C MET A 260 -7.61 27.97 1.25
N ARG A 261 -7.55 26.98 2.16
CA ARG A 261 -8.31 26.98 3.42
C ARG A 261 -7.53 27.61 4.57
#